data_AF-A0A815RUG7-F1
#
_entry.id   AF-A0A815RUG7-F1
#
_cell.length_a   1.000
_cell.length_b   1.000
_cell.length_c   1.000
_cell.angle_alpha   90.00
_cell.angle_beta   90.00
_cell.angle_gamma   90.00
#
_symmetry.space_group_name_H-M   'P 1'
#
loop_
_entity.id
_entity.type
_entity.pdbx_description
1 polymer ?
#
loop_
_entity_poly.entity_id
_entity_poly.type
_entity_poly.pdbx_seq_one_letter_code
_entity_poly.pdbx_strand_id
1 'polypeptide(L)'
;MSRIMSNDVINNAGTHDNPTTLQWWTEKASEKEKCQFIEYIHRPIEGDKELINDLKLEKHVDKYICWYFIQVLLQSASNGAIIQMQDLLNISTRMNEPGTASDVEYDGPQNWSWRFEWSQLTSDIRMRLKRLTHMYGRDVKYDKAIPSEDMPMKNDARCTLQ
;
A
#
# COMPACT_ATOMS: atom_id res chain seq x y z
N MET A 1 30.01 1.79 -19.35
CA MET A 1 29.82 2.54 -18.09
C MET A 1 28.36 2.46 -17.68
N SER A 2 27.91 1.38 -17.04
CA SER A 2 26.59 1.35 -16.40
C SER A 2 26.76 1.79 -14.96
N ARG A 3 26.46 3.06 -14.68
CA ARG A 3 26.27 3.53 -13.32
C ARG A 3 24.99 2.87 -12.82
N ILE A 4 25.12 1.73 -12.14
CA ILE A 4 24.07 1.21 -11.27
C ILE A 4 23.91 2.33 -10.23
N MET A 5 22.89 3.16 -10.39
CA MET A 5 22.44 3.98 -9.27
C MET A 5 21.95 2.95 -8.25
N SER A 6 22.68 2.79 -7.15
CA SER A 6 22.16 2.09 -5.99
C SER A 6 20.90 2.85 -5.59
N ASN A 7 19.73 2.29 -5.89
CA ASN A 7 18.46 2.91 -5.55
C ASN A 7 18.18 2.67 -4.06
N ASP A 8 19.10 3.09 -3.17
CA ASP A 8 18.99 2.98 -1.71
C ASP A 8 17.90 3.92 -1.18
N VAL A 9 16.67 3.69 -1.61
CA VAL A 9 15.49 4.50 -1.35
C VAL A 9 14.53 3.66 -0.51
N ILE A 10 13.99 4.29 0.54
CA ILE A 10 12.90 3.76 1.33
C ILE A 10 11.68 4.63 1.00
N ASN A 11 10.68 4.01 0.39
CA ASN A 11 9.41 4.68 0.12
C ASN A 11 8.46 4.48 1.30
N ASN A 12 7.62 5.47 1.56
CA ASN A 12 6.59 5.42 2.60
C ASN A 12 5.27 5.91 2.00
N ALA A 13 4.14 5.39 2.47
CA ALA A 13 2.82 5.94 2.09
C ALA A 13 2.62 7.35 2.66
N GLY A 14 3.11 7.56 3.89
CA GLY A 14 3.17 8.81 4.61
C GLY A 14 4.08 8.65 5.82
N THR A 15 4.52 9.77 6.41
CA THR A 15 5.23 9.79 7.70
C THR A 15 4.26 10.09 8.84
N HIS A 16 4.75 10.12 10.08
CA HIS A 16 3.93 10.51 11.23
C HIS A 16 3.40 11.97 11.16
N ASP A 17 4.08 12.83 10.39
CA ASP A 17 3.68 14.23 10.18
C ASP A 17 2.65 14.39 9.07
N ASN A 18 2.43 13.37 8.25
CA ASN A 18 1.45 13.42 7.18
C ASN A 18 0.06 13.03 7.70
N PRO A 19 -1.03 13.57 7.12
CA PRO A 19 -2.34 12.94 7.26
C PRO A 19 -2.26 11.50 6.75
N THR A 20 -3.06 10.60 7.34
CA THR A 20 -3.25 9.25 6.79
C THR A 20 -3.73 9.33 5.34
N THR A 21 -3.50 8.30 4.53
CA THR A 21 -3.94 8.26 3.14
C THR A 21 -5.45 8.50 3.04
N LEU A 22 -6.25 7.89 3.92
CA LEU A 22 -7.70 8.10 3.97
C LEU A 22 -8.05 9.55 4.23
N GLN A 23 -7.46 10.15 5.27
CA GLN A 23 -7.71 11.56 5.61
C GLN A 23 -7.28 12.51 4.50
N TRP A 24 -6.11 12.28 3.90
CA TRP A 24 -5.67 13.07 2.74
C TRP A 24 -6.69 12.96 1.60
N TRP A 25 -7.11 11.75 1.26
CA TRP A 25 -8.06 11.51 0.18
C TRP A 25 -9.41 12.19 0.40
N THR A 26 -9.96 12.11 1.62
CA THR A 26 -11.30 12.61 1.92
C THR A 26 -11.33 14.11 2.18
N GLU A 27 -10.27 14.69 2.76
CA GLU A 27 -10.31 16.05 3.29
C GLU A 27 -9.33 17.03 2.62
N LYS A 28 -8.24 16.54 2.00
CA LYS A 28 -7.15 17.39 1.52
C LYS A 28 -6.94 17.32 0.00
N ALA A 29 -7.16 16.15 -0.61
CA ALA A 29 -6.94 15.93 -2.03
C ALA A 29 -7.98 16.67 -2.87
N SER A 30 -7.50 17.46 -3.82
CA SER A 30 -8.34 18.04 -4.86
C SER A 30 -8.87 16.98 -5.84
N GLU A 31 -9.96 17.27 -6.51
CA GLU A 31 -10.51 16.37 -7.55
C GLU A 31 -9.51 16.09 -8.67
N LYS A 32 -8.64 17.05 -8.98
CA LYS A 32 -7.54 16.85 -9.94
C LYS A 32 -6.54 15.79 -9.46
N GLU A 33 -6.10 15.87 -8.20
CA GLU A 33 -5.15 14.90 -7.63
C GLU A 33 -5.78 13.50 -7.55
N LYS A 34 -7.06 13.41 -7.17
CA LYS A 34 -7.81 12.16 -7.17
C LYS A 34 -7.88 11.54 -8.56
N CYS A 35 -8.27 12.33 -9.58
CA CYS A 35 -8.31 11.87 -10.97
C CYS A 35 -6.93 11.40 -11.46
N GLN A 36 -5.86 12.12 -11.13
CA GLN A 36 -4.50 11.72 -11.52
C GLN A 36 -4.08 10.40 -10.84
N PHE A 37 -4.39 10.21 -9.57
CA PHE A 37 -4.13 8.97 -8.87
C PHE A 37 -4.92 7.81 -9.48
N ILE A 38 -6.21 8.03 -9.74
CA ILE A 38 -7.10 7.05 -10.39
C ILE A 38 -6.57 6.67 -11.77
N GLU A 39 -6.14 7.63 -12.59
CA GLU A 39 -5.52 7.36 -13.89
C GLU A 39 -4.22 6.56 -13.74
N TYR A 40 -3.40 6.89 -12.74
CA TYR A 40 -2.15 6.17 -12.48
C TYR A 40 -2.39 4.69 -12.15
N ILE A 41 -3.37 4.38 -11.29
CA ILE A 41 -3.68 3.00 -10.89
C ILE A 41 -4.51 2.22 -11.92
N HIS A 42 -5.30 2.91 -12.77
CA HIS A 42 -6.15 2.27 -13.79
C HIS A 42 -5.41 1.93 -15.10
N ARG A 43 -4.13 2.30 -15.24
CA ARG A 43 -3.32 1.72 -16.31
C ARG A 43 -3.17 0.23 -16.00
N PRO A 44 -3.69 -0.69 -16.83
CA PRO A 44 -3.65 -2.11 -16.53
C PRO A 44 -2.20 -2.54 -16.39
N ILE A 45 -1.80 -2.83 -15.16
CA ILE A 45 -0.62 -3.64 -14.90
C ILE A 45 -1.04 -5.04 -15.36
N GLU A 46 -0.49 -5.50 -16.49
CA GLU A 46 -0.78 -6.83 -17.03
C GLU A 46 -0.60 -7.88 -15.92
N GLY A 47 -1.68 -8.54 -15.52
CA GLY A 47 -1.58 -9.73 -14.65
C GLY A 47 -2.69 -10.00 -13.64
N ASP A 48 -3.53 -9.05 -13.24
CA ASP A 48 -4.32 -9.26 -12.00
C ASP A 48 -5.83 -8.96 -12.09
N LYS A 49 -6.53 -9.75 -12.91
CA LYS A 49 -8.00 -9.73 -13.00
C LYS A 49 -8.71 -10.20 -11.72
N GLU A 50 -8.04 -10.99 -10.87
CA GLU A 50 -8.62 -11.47 -9.61
C GLU A 50 -8.59 -10.39 -8.53
N LEU A 51 -7.49 -9.65 -8.40
CA LEU A 51 -7.43 -8.49 -7.49
C LEU A 51 -8.43 -7.39 -7.92
N ILE A 52 -8.69 -7.27 -9.23
CA ILE A 52 -9.69 -6.33 -9.75
C ILE A 52 -11.11 -6.67 -9.28
N ASN A 53 -11.43 -7.97 -9.23
CA ASN A 53 -12.73 -8.45 -8.76
C ASN A 53 -12.87 -8.40 -7.23
N ASP A 54 -11.79 -8.69 -6.48
CA ASP A 54 -11.78 -8.59 -5.02
C ASP A 54 -12.03 -7.16 -4.51
N LEU A 55 -11.59 -6.15 -5.29
CA LEU A 55 -11.67 -4.74 -4.89
C LEU A 55 -12.87 -3.96 -5.40
N LYS A 56 -13.66 -4.53 -6.35
CA LYS A 56 -14.81 -3.83 -6.98
C LYS A 56 -14.42 -2.38 -7.39
N LEU A 57 -13.27 -2.26 -8.05
CA LEU A 57 -12.42 -1.06 -8.10
C LEU A 57 -13.13 0.25 -8.45
N GLU A 58 -13.99 0.26 -9.46
CA GLU A 58 -14.58 1.52 -9.92
C GLU A 58 -15.61 2.11 -8.95
N LYS A 59 -16.23 1.29 -8.08
CA LYS A 59 -17.33 1.74 -7.20
C LYS A 59 -16.91 2.06 -5.77
N HIS A 60 -15.70 1.68 -5.35
CA HIS A 60 -15.31 1.75 -3.94
C HIS A 60 -13.87 2.25 -3.72
N VAL A 61 -13.34 3.09 -4.62
CA VAL A 61 -11.99 3.65 -4.47
C VAL A 61 -11.80 4.31 -3.10
N ASP A 62 -12.77 5.10 -2.65
CA ASP A 62 -12.75 5.78 -1.36
C ASP A 62 -12.62 4.80 -0.18
N LYS A 63 -13.29 3.65 -0.27
CA LYS A 63 -13.30 2.65 0.81
C LYS A 63 -11.95 1.96 0.96
N TYR A 64 -11.19 1.84 -0.13
CA TYR A 64 -9.96 1.05 -0.17
C TYR A 64 -8.71 1.89 -0.51
N ILE A 65 -8.79 3.21 -0.41
CA ILE A 65 -7.73 4.12 -0.85
C ILE A 65 -6.38 3.83 -0.20
N CYS A 66 -6.35 3.58 1.11
CA CYS A 66 -5.10 3.23 1.81
C CYS A 66 -4.46 1.97 1.22
N TRP A 67 -5.26 0.98 0.85
CA TRP A 67 -4.74 -0.25 0.28
C TRP A 67 -4.27 -0.11 -1.16
N TYR A 68 -4.83 0.81 -1.96
CA TYR A 68 -4.25 1.15 -3.27
C TYR A 68 -2.89 1.81 -3.12
N PHE A 69 -2.74 2.72 -2.16
CA PHE A 69 -1.44 3.33 -1.85
C PHE A 69 -0.43 2.28 -1.37
N ILE A 70 -0.83 1.37 -0.49
CA ILE A 70 0.01 0.24 -0.05
C ILE A 70 0.44 -0.61 -1.25
N GLN A 71 -0.47 -0.90 -2.18
CA GLN A 71 -0.16 -1.68 -3.38
C GLN A 71 0.88 -0.98 -4.27
N VAL A 72 0.68 0.30 -4.60
CA VAL A 72 1.63 1.11 -5.38
C VAL A 72 2.99 1.19 -4.68
N LEU A 73 2.98 1.37 -3.36
CA LEU A 73 4.18 1.42 -2.54
C LEU A 73 4.97 0.11 -2.62
N LEU A 74 4.29 -1.03 -2.42
CA LEU A 74 4.90 -2.34 -2.50
C LEU A 74 5.34 -2.70 -3.92
N GLN A 75 4.69 -2.20 -4.96
CA GLN A 75 5.10 -2.42 -6.34
C GLN A 75 6.37 -1.64 -6.73
N SER A 76 6.67 -0.54 -6.03
CA SER A 76 7.79 0.34 -6.39
C SER A 76 9.15 -0.39 -6.39
N ALA A 77 10.13 0.14 -7.14
CA ALA A 77 11.49 -0.42 -7.21
C ALA A 77 12.38 -0.09 -5.99
N SER A 78 11.80 0.48 -4.91
CA SER A 78 12.55 0.85 -3.71
C SER A 78 12.99 -0.38 -2.91
N ASN A 79 14.19 -0.31 -2.30
CA ASN A 79 14.66 -1.35 -1.39
C ASN A 79 13.77 -1.51 -0.17
N GLY A 80 13.18 -0.41 0.33
CA GLY A 80 12.27 -0.42 1.47
C GLY A 80 10.90 0.16 1.15
N ALA A 81 9.88 -0.39 1.80
CA ALA A 81 8.51 0.11 1.80
C ALA A 81 7.99 0.15 3.24
N ILE A 82 7.73 1.35 3.78
CA ILE A 82 7.20 1.53 5.13
C ILE A 82 5.74 1.98 5.04
N ILE A 83 4.87 1.24 5.71
CA ILE A 83 3.43 1.50 5.75
C ILE A 83 3.09 2.04 7.15
N GLN A 84 2.38 3.16 7.20
CA GLN A 84 1.84 3.67 8.45
C GLN A 84 0.75 2.73 8.98
N MET A 85 0.74 2.43 10.28
CA MET A 85 -0.23 1.48 10.85
C MET A 85 -1.68 1.95 10.64
N GLN A 86 -1.94 3.25 10.68
CA GLN A 86 -3.26 3.81 10.39
C GLN A 86 -3.73 3.54 8.95
N ASP A 87 -2.83 3.56 7.97
CA ASP A 87 -3.15 3.20 6.58
C ASP A 87 -3.44 1.69 6.45
N LEU A 88 -2.67 0.85 7.15
CA LEU A 88 -2.93 -0.60 7.17
C LEU A 88 -4.33 -0.92 7.75
N LEU A 89 -4.74 -0.16 8.77
CA LEU A 89 -6.07 -0.26 9.39
C LEU A 89 -7.16 0.49 8.62
N ASN A 90 -6.78 1.30 7.62
CA ASN A 90 -7.68 2.16 6.83
C ASN A 90 -8.52 3.11 7.71
N ILE A 91 -7.87 3.84 8.62
CA ILE A 91 -8.51 4.79 9.55
C ILE A 91 -7.94 6.20 9.40
N SER A 92 -8.78 7.22 9.57
CA SER A 92 -8.42 8.65 9.45
C SER A 92 -8.00 9.27 10.78
N THR A 93 -6.90 8.77 11.36
CA THR A 93 -6.36 9.26 12.65
C THR A 93 -4.89 9.68 12.54
N ARG A 94 -4.65 10.98 12.41
CA ARG A 94 -3.31 11.55 12.24
C ARG A 94 -2.46 11.38 13.51
N MET A 95 -1.16 11.10 13.34
CA MET A 95 -0.24 11.01 14.47
C MET A 95 0.21 12.39 14.94
N ASN A 96 0.66 13.25 14.02
CA ASN A 96 1.14 14.59 14.34
C ASN A 96 0.72 15.60 13.25
N GLU A 97 0.34 16.81 13.67
CA GLU A 97 0.12 17.98 12.83
C GLU A 97 1.18 19.04 13.12
N PRO A 98 2.24 19.14 12.30
CA PRO A 98 3.32 20.09 12.53
C PRO A 98 2.82 21.54 12.67
N GLY A 99 3.40 22.27 13.61
CA GLY A 99 3.02 23.66 13.89
C GLY A 99 1.82 23.82 14.83
N THR A 100 1.29 22.72 15.38
CA THR A 100 0.24 22.75 16.40
C THR A 100 0.78 22.25 17.73
N ALA A 101 0.27 22.83 18.82
CA ALA A 101 0.53 22.34 20.17
C ALA A 101 -0.61 21.42 20.60
N SER A 102 -0.29 20.45 21.46
CA SER A 102 -1.30 19.64 22.15
C SER A 102 -1.27 20.02 23.61
N ASP A 103 -2.33 20.66 24.07
CA ASP A 103 -2.54 21.11 25.43
C ASP A 103 -3.95 20.75 25.88
N VAL A 104 -4.07 20.41 27.18
CA VAL A 104 -5.29 19.83 27.77
C VAL A 104 -6.48 20.80 27.72
N GLU A 105 -6.20 22.10 27.59
CA GLU A 105 -7.21 23.16 27.52
C GLU A 105 -7.54 23.61 26.08
N TYR A 106 -6.88 23.06 25.06
CA TYR A 106 -7.02 23.47 23.67
C TYR A 106 -7.77 22.43 22.84
N ASP A 107 -8.76 22.91 22.07
CA ASP A 107 -9.55 22.11 21.12
C ASP A 107 -8.80 21.80 19.81
N GLY A 108 -7.46 21.73 19.89
CA GLY A 108 -6.58 21.45 18.78
C GLY A 108 -6.35 19.95 18.53
N PRO A 109 -5.62 19.63 17.46
CA PRO A 109 -5.22 18.26 17.17
C PRO A 109 -4.38 17.67 18.32
N GLN A 110 -4.80 16.49 18.75
CA GLN A 110 -4.13 15.74 19.81
C GLN A 110 -2.95 14.95 19.22
N ASN A 111 -1.82 15.61 19.05
CA ASN A 111 -0.60 15.02 18.51
C ASN A 111 -0.08 13.92 19.45
N TRP A 112 0.55 12.89 18.86
CA TRP A 112 1.19 11.79 19.56
C TRP A 112 0.28 10.98 20.48
N SER A 113 -1.04 11.12 20.33
CA SER A 113 -2.06 10.49 21.18
C SER A 113 -2.59 9.17 20.63
N TRP A 114 -2.50 8.95 19.31
CA TRP A 114 -3.04 7.75 18.68
C TRP A 114 -2.36 6.48 19.21
N ARG A 115 -3.14 5.42 19.45
CA ARG A 115 -2.68 4.13 19.95
C ARG A 115 -3.25 2.99 19.11
N PHE A 116 -2.42 1.97 18.95
CA PHE A 116 -2.76 0.73 18.30
C PHE A 116 -3.16 -0.32 19.33
N GLU A 117 -4.19 -1.09 19.01
CA GLU A 117 -4.61 -2.28 19.75
C GLU A 117 -4.53 -3.52 18.84
N TRP A 118 -3.94 -4.61 19.33
CA TRP A 118 -3.74 -5.83 18.53
C TRP A 118 -5.04 -6.43 17.99
N SER A 119 -6.16 -6.20 18.67
CA SER A 119 -7.49 -6.63 18.22
C SER A 119 -7.94 -5.96 16.92
N GLN A 120 -7.38 -4.79 16.57
CA GLN A 120 -7.66 -4.12 15.31
C GLN A 120 -7.04 -4.84 14.11
N LEU A 121 -5.98 -5.63 14.34
CA LEU A 121 -5.34 -6.40 13.28
C LEU A 121 -6.11 -7.70 13.05
N THR A 122 -7.03 -7.69 12.08
CA THR A 122 -7.86 -8.85 11.73
C THR A 122 -7.10 -9.90 10.93
N SER A 123 -7.68 -11.10 10.80
CA SER A 123 -7.17 -12.15 9.89
C SER A 123 -7.04 -11.64 8.46
N ASP A 124 -8.01 -10.83 8.02
CA ASP A 124 -8.13 -10.38 6.65
C ASP A 124 -7.03 -9.38 6.32
N ILE A 125 -6.74 -8.45 7.24
CA ILE A 125 -5.63 -7.50 7.09
C ILE A 125 -4.31 -8.27 7.00
N ARG A 126 -4.09 -9.26 7.88
CA ARG A 126 -2.86 -10.09 7.86
C ARG A 126 -2.72 -10.87 6.55
N MET A 127 -3.78 -11.53 6.10
CA MET A 127 -3.76 -12.32 4.87
C MET A 127 -3.55 -11.45 3.65
N ARG A 128 -4.21 -10.29 3.59
CA ARG A 128 -4.05 -9.32 2.51
C ARG A 128 -2.64 -8.76 2.45
N LEU A 129 -2.10 -8.31 3.58
CA LEU A 129 -0.73 -7.81 3.65
C LEU A 129 0.26 -8.89 3.22
N LYS A 130 0.13 -10.12 3.76
CA LYS A 130 0.98 -11.26 3.35
C LYS A 130 0.91 -11.52 1.85
N ARG A 131 -0.28 -11.53 1.25
CA ARG A 131 -0.48 -11.72 -0.20
C ARG A 131 0.24 -10.64 -0.99
N LEU A 132 0.06 -9.36 -0.65
CA LEU A 132 0.70 -8.25 -1.37
C LEU A 132 2.22 -8.25 -1.19
N THR A 133 2.71 -8.49 0.03
CA THR A 133 4.15 -8.59 0.29
C THR A 133 4.80 -9.70 -0.53
N HIS A 134 4.17 -10.87 -0.62
CA HIS A 134 4.65 -11.98 -1.44
C HIS A 134 4.57 -11.68 -2.95
N MET A 135 3.43 -11.17 -3.40
CA MET A 135 3.18 -10.84 -4.81
C MET A 135 4.21 -9.85 -5.37
N TYR A 136 4.65 -8.88 -4.57
CA TYR A 136 5.64 -7.89 -4.98
C TYR A 136 7.07 -8.22 -4.54
N GLY A 137 7.34 -9.47 -4.15
CA GLY A 137 8.70 -9.96 -3.86
C GLY A 137 9.36 -9.26 -2.66
N ARG A 138 8.58 -8.87 -1.66
CA ARG A 138 9.05 -8.17 -0.44
C ARG A 138 9.11 -9.07 0.79
N ASP A 139 9.00 -10.39 0.62
CA ASP A 139 9.22 -11.39 1.67
C ASP A 139 10.62 -12.04 1.57
N VAL A 140 11.37 -11.98 2.67
CA VAL A 140 12.80 -12.38 2.75
C VAL A 140 13.05 -13.90 2.59
N LYS A 141 12.03 -14.71 2.32
CA LYS A 141 12.11 -16.18 2.37
C LYS A 141 12.26 -16.88 1.01
N TYR A 142 12.32 -16.16 -0.11
CA TYR A 142 12.35 -16.79 -1.44
C TYR A 142 13.72 -16.95 -2.09
N ASP A 143 14.82 -16.73 -1.36
CA ASP A 143 16.19 -16.90 -1.89
C ASP A 143 16.91 -18.19 -1.42
N LYS A 144 16.23 -19.07 -0.66
CA LYS A 144 16.77 -20.39 -0.30
C LYS A 144 15.73 -21.50 -0.43
N ALA A 145 15.89 -22.27 -1.50
CA ALA A 145 15.41 -23.64 -1.71
C ALA A 145 13.88 -23.87 -1.77
N ILE A 146 13.35 -23.83 -3.00
CA ILE A 146 12.41 -24.87 -3.45
C ILE A 146 13.17 -25.62 -4.56
N PRO A 147 13.49 -26.92 -4.39
CA PRO A 147 13.97 -27.74 -5.51
C PRO A 147 12.94 -27.68 -6.63
N SER A 148 13.39 -27.54 -7.88
CA SER A 148 12.57 -27.34 -9.08
C SER A 148 11.56 -28.47 -9.41
N GLU A 149 11.30 -29.40 -8.49
CA GLU A 149 10.58 -30.65 -8.75
C GLU A 149 9.13 -30.66 -8.21
N ASP A 150 8.72 -29.75 -7.31
CA ASP A 150 7.41 -29.82 -6.65
C ASP A 150 6.39 -28.73 -7.05
N MET A 151 6.63 -27.98 -8.12
CA MET A 151 5.56 -27.17 -8.71
C MET A 151 4.91 -27.99 -9.84
N PRO A 152 3.61 -28.36 -9.77
CA PRO A 152 2.93 -28.90 -10.93
C PRO A 152 2.91 -27.81 -11.99
N MET A 153 3.79 -27.93 -12.99
CA MET A 153 3.74 -27.14 -14.20
C MET A 153 2.35 -27.31 -14.81
N LYS A 154 1.53 -26.26 -14.76
CA LYS A 154 0.48 -26.09 -15.76
C LYS A 154 1.18 -25.70 -17.06
N ASN A 155 1.72 -26.71 -17.74
CA ASN A 155 1.78 -26.69 -19.20
C ASN A 155 0.34 -26.50 -19.68
N ASP A 156 0.01 -25.35 -20.25
CA ASP A 156 -0.31 -25.25 -21.68
C ASP A 156 -0.97 -23.89 -21.97
N ALA A 157 -0.28 -23.08 -22.76
CA ALA A 157 -0.86 -22.23 -23.80
C ALA A 157 0.29 -21.46 -24.45
N ARG A 158 0.98 -22.13 -25.38
CA ARG A 158 1.80 -21.42 -26.37
C ARG A 158 0.86 -20.55 -27.19
N CYS A 159 0.91 -19.24 -26.98
CA CYS A 159 0.36 -18.28 -27.94
C CYS A 159 1.35 -18.19 -29.11
N THR A 160 1.26 -19.13 -30.04
CA THR A 160 1.78 -18.96 -31.40
C THR A 160 0.78 -18.13 -32.17
N LEU A 161 1.10 -16.86 -32.38
CA LEU A 161 0.42 -16.01 -33.35
C LEU A 161 0.86 -16.45 -34.75
N GLN A 162 -0.09 -16.99 -35.51
CA GLN A 162 -0.15 -16.90 -36.97
C GLN A 162 -1.26 -15.92 -37.33
#